data_AF-A0A919N9B4-F1
#
_entry.id   AF-A0A919N9B4-F1
#
_cell.length_a   1.000
_cell.length_b   1.000
_cell.length_c   1.000
_cell.angle_alpha   90.00
_cell.angle_beta   90.00
_cell.angle_gamma   90.00
#
_symmetry.space_group_name_H-M   'P 1'
#
loop_
_entity.id
_entity.type
_entity.pdbx_description
1 polymer ?
#
loop_
_entity_poly.entity_id
_entity_poly.type
_entity_poly.pdbx_seq_one_letter_code
_entity_poly.pdbx_strand_id
1 'polypeptide(L)'
;MSSFGQRMVIVAGWVVAAILAVLVGVVGIGLVGLTDRDDAISEAQVERELAEVPATPSRGPQASIGPAPATTGQESSFRTRGGTVVADCRKIVSMSPAQGFAVHEQSAQEGEFRSVRDGHDRVRVKLACVGGTPRIGERDDG
;
A
#
# COMPACT_ATOMS: atom_id res chain seq x y z
N MET A 1 22.61 18.78 -53.27
CA MET A 1 23.08 18.13 -52.01
C MET A 1 22.37 18.63 -50.74
N SER A 2 21.27 19.37 -50.81
CA SER A 2 20.68 20.06 -49.65
C SER A 2 19.68 19.23 -48.81
N SER A 3 19.14 18.13 -49.36
CA SER A 3 18.11 17.31 -48.69
C SER A 3 18.66 16.38 -47.59
N PHE A 4 19.93 15.94 -47.70
CA PHE A 4 20.54 15.01 -46.74
C PHE A 4 20.90 15.70 -45.42
N GLY A 5 21.42 16.92 -45.47
CA GLY A 5 21.79 17.70 -44.28
C GLY A 5 20.58 18.07 -43.43
N GLN A 6 19.46 18.48 -44.05
CA GLN A 6 18.26 18.87 -43.32
C GLN A 6 17.55 17.68 -42.65
N ARG A 7 17.54 16.51 -43.30
CA ARG A 7 17.05 15.26 -42.70
C ARG A 7 17.89 14.86 -41.48
N MET A 8 19.21 15.03 -41.54
CA MET A 8 20.10 14.71 -40.42
C MET A 8 19.84 15.63 -39.21
N VAL A 9 19.64 16.93 -39.44
CA VAL A 9 19.35 17.90 -38.36
C VAL A 9 17.99 17.61 -37.70
N ILE A 10 16.98 17.26 -38.50
CA ILE A 10 15.66 16.90 -37.97
C ILE A 10 15.74 15.64 -37.11
N VAL A 11 16.45 14.61 -37.59
CA VAL A 11 16.65 13.35 -36.85
C VAL A 11 17.44 13.60 -35.56
N ALA A 12 18.53 14.39 -35.62
CA ALA A 12 19.34 14.71 -34.45
C ALA A 12 18.53 15.50 -33.40
N GLY A 13 17.75 16.50 -33.83
CA GLY A 13 16.87 17.26 -32.93
C GLY A 13 15.82 16.37 -32.27
N TRP A 14 15.24 15.43 -33.02
CA TRP A 14 14.26 14.49 -32.47
C TRP A 14 14.87 13.52 -31.45
N VAL A 15 16.09 13.01 -31.71
CA VAL A 15 16.82 12.15 -30.78
C VAL A 15 17.12 12.89 -29.46
N VAL A 16 17.57 14.14 -29.54
CA VAL A 16 17.83 14.97 -28.34
C VAL A 16 16.55 15.18 -27.53
N ALA A 17 15.42 15.48 -28.20
CA ALA A 17 14.13 15.63 -27.53
C ALA A 17 13.67 14.32 -26.85
N ALA A 18 13.87 13.17 -27.50
CA ALA A 18 13.54 11.87 -26.94
C ALA A 18 14.39 11.56 -25.69
N ILE A 19 15.70 11.84 -25.72
CA ILE A 19 16.60 11.64 -24.58
C ILE A 19 16.16 12.53 -23.40
N LEU A 20 15.84 13.80 -23.64
CA LEU A 20 15.37 14.70 -22.60
C LEU A 20 14.05 14.22 -21.98
N ALA A 21 13.10 13.76 -22.79
CA ALA A 21 11.84 13.21 -22.29
C ALA A 21 12.06 11.97 -21.40
N VAL A 22 12.95 11.06 -21.80
CA VAL A 22 13.31 9.87 -21.02
C VAL A 22 13.98 10.26 -19.70
N LEU A 23 14.90 11.23 -19.71
CA LEU A 23 15.56 11.71 -18.48
C LEU A 23 14.56 12.30 -17.49
N VAL A 24 13.59 13.09 -17.95
CA VAL A 24 12.51 13.62 -17.10
C VAL A 24 11.67 12.48 -16.50
N GLY A 25 11.34 11.46 -17.29
CA GLY A 25 10.62 10.28 -16.81
C GLY A 25 11.41 9.48 -15.77
N VAL A 26 12.70 9.24 -15.99
CA VAL A 26 13.58 8.50 -15.06
C VAL A 26 13.74 9.24 -13.74
N VAL A 27 13.91 10.56 -13.76
CA VAL A 27 13.96 11.37 -12.53
C VAL A 27 12.65 11.30 -11.74
N GLY A 28 11.51 11.28 -12.42
CA GLY A 28 10.20 11.11 -11.79
C GLY A 28 10.02 9.74 -11.12
N ILE A 29 10.49 8.66 -11.74
CA ILE A 29 10.30 7.28 -11.25
C ILE A 29 11.34 6.91 -10.18
N GLY A 30 12.57 7.42 -10.28
CA GLY A 30 13.65 7.14 -9.32
C GLY A 30 13.33 7.59 -7.89
N LEU A 31 12.49 8.62 -7.75
CA LEU A 31 12.02 9.11 -6.44
C LEU A 31 11.01 8.18 -5.75
N VAL A 32 10.43 7.22 -6.46
CA VAL A 32 9.44 6.27 -5.91
C VAL A 32 10.01 4.86 -5.75
N GLY A 33 10.99 4.46 -6.56
CA GLY A 33 11.42 3.06 -6.66
C GLY A 33 12.73 2.66 -5.97
N LEU A 34 13.54 3.62 -5.48
CA LEU A 34 14.85 3.34 -4.88
C LEU A 34 14.88 3.50 -3.35
N THR A 35 13.88 4.13 -2.74
CA THR A 35 13.78 4.24 -1.27
C THR A 35 13.07 3.06 -0.62
N ASP A 36 12.48 2.15 -1.41
CA ASP A 36 11.64 1.04 -0.93
C ASP A 36 12.36 -0.33 -0.98
N ARG A 37 13.66 -0.36 -1.30
CA ARG A 37 14.43 -1.61 -1.46
C ARG A 37 15.24 -2.05 -0.22
N ASP A 38 15.20 -1.27 0.86
CA ASP A 38 15.87 -1.65 2.12
C ASP A 38 15.01 -2.54 3.04
N ASP A 39 13.75 -2.82 2.68
CA ASP A 39 12.83 -3.68 3.46
C ASP A 39 12.53 -5.01 2.74
N ALA A 40 13.55 -5.63 2.14
CA ALA A 40 13.49 -7.05 1.84
C ALA A 40 13.55 -7.82 3.18
N ILE A 41 12.39 -8.06 3.79
CA ILE A 41 12.26 -8.95 4.95
C ILE A 41 12.92 -10.28 4.59
N SER A 42 14.03 -10.56 5.28
CA SER A 42 14.81 -11.78 5.13
C SER A 42 13.92 -13.00 5.39
N GLU A 43 13.95 -13.97 4.46
CA GLU A 43 13.17 -15.20 4.48
C GLU A 43 13.27 -15.96 5.81
N ALA A 44 14.38 -15.77 6.54
CA ALA A 44 14.65 -16.33 7.86
C ALA A 44 13.69 -15.85 8.97
N GLN A 45 12.98 -14.73 8.80
CA GLN A 45 12.03 -14.20 9.77
C GLN A 45 10.61 -14.77 9.56
N VAL A 46 10.28 -15.16 8.32
CA VAL A 46 9.00 -15.77 7.93
C VAL A 46 8.87 -17.20 8.47
N GLU A 47 9.94 -17.98 8.47
CA GLU A 47 9.92 -19.35 9.00
C GLU A 47 9.71 -19.40 10.52
N ARG A 48 10.15 -18.37 11.25
CA ARG A 48 9.92 -18.27 12.71
C ARG A 48 8.48 -17.92 13.06
N GLU A 49 7.83 -17.05 12.29
CA GLU A 49 6.42 -16.71 12.52
C GLU A 49 5.47 -17.83 12.08
N LEU A 50 5.79 -18.58 11.02
CA LEU A 50 4.96 -19.71 10.58
C LEU A 50 4.95 -20.88 11.58
N ALA A 51 6.02 -21.06 12.36
CA ALA A 51 6.12 -22.14 13.34
C ALA A 51 5.28 -21.89 14.61
N GLU A 52 4.79 -20.67 14.83
CA GLU A 52 4.15 -20.24 16.08
C GLU A 52 2.62 -20.07 15.98
N VAL A 53 1.95 -20.66 14.97
CA VAL A 53 0.48 -20.64 14.86
C VAL A 53 -0.14 -21.85 15.56
N PRO A 54 -0.64 -21.75 16.82
CA PRO A 54 -1.52 -22.75 17.37
C PRO A 54 -2.91 -22.66 16.71
N ALA A 55 -3.35 -23.78 16.12
CA ALA A 55 -4.70 -23.93 15.59
C ALA A 55 -5.73 -23.96 16.73
N THR A 56 -6.75 -23.10 16.68
CA THR A 56 -8.03 -23.37 17.36
C THR A 56 -9.16 -22.62 16.67
N PRO A 57 -10.25 -23.28 16.23
CA PRO A 57 -11.41 -22.59 15.70
C PRO A 57 -12.36 -22.26 16.85
N SER A 58 -12.75 -20.99 17.01
CA SER A 58 -13.88 -20.61 17.86
C SER A 58 -14.83 -19.68 17.13
N ARG A 59 -16.09 -20.12 17.10
CA ARG A 59 -17.25 -19.53 16.43
C ARG A 59 -17.94 -18.58 17.41
N GLY A 60 -17.91 -17.28 17.14
CA GLY A 60 -18.66 -16.24 17.86
C GLY A 60 -18.13 -14.84 17.53
N PRO A 61 -18.95 -13.78 17.53
CA PRO A 61 -18.48 -12.42 17.24
C PRO A 61 -17.62 -11.95 18.42
N GLN A 62 -16.32 -12.17 18.32
CA GLN A 62 -15.37 -11.94 19.39
C GLN A 62 -14.40 -10.84 18.97
N ALA A 63 -14.57 -9.67 19.57
CA ALA A 63 -13.46 -8.75 19.76
C ALA A 63 -12.37 -9.51 20.52
N SER A 64 -11.28 -9.90 19.84
CA SER A 64 -10.25 -10.76 20.44
C SER A 64 -8.84 -10.29 20.06
N ILE A 65 -8.25 -9.55 21.00
CA ILE A 65 -6.89 -9.67 21.55
C ILE A 65 -5.86 -10.33 20.61
N GLY A 66 -5.03 -9.51 19.95
CA GLY A 66 -3.69 -9.88 19.48
C GLY A 66 -2.64 -9.43 20.51
N PRO A 67 -1.45 -10.07 20.57
CA PRO A 67 -0.47 -9.85 21.63
C PRO A 67 0.14 -8.43 21.59
N ALA A 68 0.30 -7.80 22.76
CA ALA A 68 1.05 -6.57 23.00
C ALA A 68 2.29 -6.91 23.87
N PRO A 69 3.48 -6.28 23.72
CA PRO A 69 3.73 -4.82 23.90
C PRO A 69 4.73 -4.23 22.84
N ALA A 70 4.98 -2.92 22.66
CA ALA A 70 5.38 -1.91 23.65
C ALA A 70 5.20 -0.44 23.20
N THR A 71 5.19 0.43 24.21
CA THR A 71 4.85 1.86 24.19
C THR A 71 5.90 2.76 23.53
N THR A 72 5.60 3.28 22.33
CA THR A 72 5.59 4.72 21.98
C THR A 72 5.06 4.84 20.54
N GLY A 73 3.79 5.25 20.36
CA GLY A 73 3.14 5.21 19.04
C GLY A 73 2.65 3.81 18.70
N GLN A 74 1.68 3.32 19.47
CA GLN A 74 1.20 1.94 19.40
C GLN A 74 0.39 1.71 18.11
N GLU A 75 1.08 1.24 17.08
CA GLU A 75 0.47 0.74 15.84
C GLU A 75 -0.35 -0.51 16.16
N SER A 76 -1.56 -0.59 15.59
CA SER A 76 -2.49 -1.70 15.77
C SER A 76 -2.94 -2.21 14.42
N SER A 77 -3.05 -3.53 14.28
CA SER A 77 -3.52 -4.19 13.06
C SER A 77 -5.00 -4.54 13.14
N PHE A 78 -5.71 -4.32 12.05
CA PHE A 78 -7.16 -4.52 11.92
C PHE A 78 -7.45 -5.30 10.64
N ARG A 79 -8.24 -6.38 10.76
CA ARG A 79 -8.70 -7.14 9.61
C ARG A 79 -10.05 -6.60 9.13
N THR A 80 -10.16 -6.40 7.83
CA THR A 80 -11.37 -5.95 7.11
C THR A 80 -11.67 -6.93 5.99
N ARG A 81 -12.82 -6.79 5.33
CA ARG A 81 -13.11 -7.62 4.15
C ARG A 81 -12.15 -7.36 2.99
N GLY A 82 -11.77 -6.09 2.80
CA GLY A 82 -10.92 -5.65 1.72
C GLY A 82 -9.42 -5.91 1.95
N GLY A 83 -9.02 -6.29 3.17
CA GLY A 83 -7.62 -6.49 3.53
C GLY A 83 -7.31 -6.26 5.00
N THR A 84 -6.04 -6.02 5.29
CA THR A 84 -5.54 -5.68 6.62
C THR A 84 -5.10 -4.22 6.65
N VAL A 85 -5.37 -3.51 7.75
CA VAL A 85 -5.03 -2.11 7.97
C VAL A 85 -4.20 -2.00 9.23
N VAL A 86 -3.03 -1.38 9.16
CA VAL A 86 -2.22 -1.03 10.32
C VAL A 86 -2.36 0.46 10.57
N ALA A 87 -2.72 0.85 11.78
CA ALA A 87 -2.92 2.25 12.14
C ALA A 87 -2.53 2.54 13.59
N ASP A 88 -2.02 3.73 13.83
CA ASP A 88 -1.95 4.34 15.15
C ASP A 88 -3.07 5.41 15.28
N CYS A 89 -3.20 6.06 16.44
CA CYS A 89 -4.23 7.10 16.62
C CYS A 89 -4.01 8.38 15.80
N ARG A 90 -2.84 8.56 15.20
CA ARG A 90 -2.48 9.73 14.38
C ARG A 90 -2.72 9.46 12.90
N LYS A 91 -2.45 8.24 12.44
CA LYS A 91 -2.57 7.86 11.04
C LYS A 91 -2.71 6.35 10.78
N ILE A 92 -3.27 6.04 9.62
CA ILE A 92 -3.09 4.76 8.94
C ILE A 92 -1.63 4.69 8.48
N VAL A 93 -0.95 3.64 8.91
CA VAL A 93 0.46 3.38 8.63
C VAL A 93 0.59 2.57 7.35
N SER A 94 -0.18 1.49 7.23
CA SER A 94 -0.16 0.63 6.05
C SER A 94 -1.51 -0.01 5.77
N MET A 95 -1.71 -0.41 4.52
CA MET A 95 -2.87 -1.17 4.06
C MET A 95 -2.40 -2.29 3.13
N SER A 96 -2.82 -3.52 3.43
CA SER A 96 -2.50 -4.70 2.63
C SER A 96 -3.79 -5.31 2.11
N PRO A 97 -4.04 -5.32 0.79
CA PRO A 97 -5.30 -5.78 0.24
C PRO A 97 -5.49 -7.29 0.37
N ALA A 98 -6.73 -7.72 0.53
CA ALA A 98 -7.14 -9.11 0.43
C ALA A 98 -7.16 -9.54 -1.05
N GLN A 99 -7.22 -10.86 -1.25
CA GLN A 99 -7.25 -11.44 -2.59
C GLN A 99 -8.48 -10.96 -3.37
N GLY A 100 -8.27 -10.46 -4.59
CA GLY A 100 -9.35 -9.89 -5.40
C GLY A 100 -9.66 -8.41 -5.09
N PHE A 101 -8.93 -7.78 -4.16
CA PHE A 101 -9.00 -6.35 -3.88
C PHE A 101 -7.66 -5.66 -4.17
N ALA A 102 -7.70 -4.36 -4.38
CA ALA A 102 -6.54 -3.48 -4.42
C ALA A 102 -6.79 -2.27 -3.52
N VAL A 103 -5.72 -1.68 -2.98
CA VAL A 103 -5.81 -0.37 -2.32
C VAL A 103 -6.10 0.65 -3.41
N HIS A 104 -7.24 1.33 -3.31
CA HIS A 104 -7.64 2.37 -4.24
C HIS A 104 -7.23 3.76 -3.75
N GLU A 105 -7.42 4.00 -2.44
CA GLU A 105 -7.10 5.26 -1.80
C GLU A 105 -6.57 4.98 -0.38
N GLN A 106 -5.55 5.73 0.03
CA GLN A 106 -5.00 5.70 1.38
C GLN A 106 -4.63 7.12 1.80
N SER A 107 -5.18 7.55 2.93
CA SER A 107 -4.86 8.81 3.59
C SER A 107 -4.50 8.55 5.05
N ALA A 108 -4.16 9.62 5.79
CA ALA A 108 -3.86 9.48 7.21
C ALA A 108 -5.05 8.94 8.02
N GLN A 109 -6.30 9.25 7.68
CA GLN A 109 -7.45 8.88 8.52
C GLN A 109 -8.45 7.96 7.82
N GLU A 110 -8.36 7.82 6.50
CA GLU A 110 -9.30 7.04 5.70
C GLU A 110 -8.56 6.21 4.65
N GLY A 111 -9.16 5.10 4.26
CA GLY A 111 -8.68 4.27 3.15
C GLY A 111 -9.83 3.55 2.45
N GLU A 112 -9.60 3.13 1.22
CA GLU A 112 -10.56 2.39 0.41
C GLU A 112 -9.88 1.20 -0.26
N PHE A 113 -10.44 0.01 -0.05
CA PHE A 113 -10.15 -1.16 -0.89
C PHE A 113 -11.22 -1.29 -1.97
N ARG A 114 -10.80 -1.69 -3.17
CA ARG A 114 -11.69 -1.84 -4.32
C ARG A 114 -11.47 -3.17 -5.01
N SER A 115 -12.55 -3.85 -5.39
CA SER A 115 -12.47 -5.11 -6.14
C SER A 115 -11.76 -4.91 -7.48
N VAL A 116 -10.83 -5.79 -7.81
CA VAL A 116 -10.11 -5.76 -9.10
C VAL A 116 -10.91 -6.37 -10.25
N ARG A 117 -11.95 -7.17 -9.95
CA ARG A 117 -12.77 -7.81 -10.99
C ARG A 117 -13.76 -6.83 -11.59
N ASP A 118 -14.55 -6.21 -10.71
CA ASP A 118 -15.73 -5.45 -11.12
C ASP A 118 -15.61 -3.97 -10.75
N GLY A 119 -14.72 -3.60 -9.81
CA GLY A 119 -14.54 -2.21 -9.38
C GLY A 119 -15.76 -1.57 -8.69
N HIS A 120 -16.84 -2.32 -8.46
CA HIS A 120 -18.05 -1.84 -7.81
C HIS A 120 -18.07 -2.13 -6.31
N ASP A 121 -17.50 -3.26 -5.88
CA ASP A 121 -17.35 -3.60 -4.47
C ASP A 121 -16.23 -2.76 -3.84
N ARG A 122 -16.59 -2.01 -2.79
CA ARG A 122 -15.74 -1.03 -2.10
C ARG A 122 -15.82 -1.22 -0.60
N VAL A 123 -14.65 -1.30 0.03
CA VAL A 123 -14.53 -1.37 1.48
C VAL A 123 -13.85 -0.11 1.97
N ARG A 124 -14.62 0.80 2.55
CA ARG A 124 -14.08 2.02 3.15
C ARG A 124 -13.76 1.80 4.61
N VAL A 125 -12.57 2.22 4.98
CA VAL A 125 -12.06 2.18 6.35
C VAL A 125 -11.87 3.59 6.87
N LYS A 126 -12.33 3.85 8.09
CA LYS A 126 -12.08 5.10 8.80
C LYS A 126 -11.41 4.83 10.12
N LEU A 127 -10.34 5.57 10.37
CA LEU A 127 -9.62 5.57 11.63
C LEU A 127 -10.30 6.51 12.62
N ALA A 128 -10.64 5.98 13.79
CA ALA A 128 -11.04 6.73 14.96
C ALA A 128 -10.09 6.40 16.12
N CYS A 129 -9.88 7.34 17.02
CA CYS A 129 -9.13 7.10 18.25
C CYS A 129 -10.06 7.29 19.44
N VAL A 130 -10.19 6.25 20.27
CA VAL A 130 -11.02 6.28 21.49
C VAL A 130 -10.14 5.97 22.68
N GLY A 131 -9.95 6.94 23.58
CA GLY A 131 -9.11 6.75 24.77
C GLY A 131 -7.66 6.38 24.45
N GLY A 132 -7.08 6.93 23.36
CA GLY A 132 -5.72 6.60 22.93
C GLY A 132 -5.58 5.25 22.22
N THR A 133 -6.68 4.54 21.98
CA THR A 133 -6.69 3.27 21.24
C THR A 133 -7.23 3.51 19.83
N PRO A 134 -6.48 3.17 18.76
CA PRO A 134 -6.99 3.25 17.39
C PRO A 134 -8.12 2.24 17.18
N ARG A 135 -9.11 2.62 16.37
CA ARG A 135 -10.28 1.84 15.99
C ARG A 135 -10.53 2.05 14.51
N ILE A 136 -10.79 0.97 13.79
CA ILE A 136 -11.22 1.03 12.40
C ILE A 136 -12.73 0.80 12.32
N GLY A 137 -13.44 1.76 11.73
CA GLY A 137 -14.82 1.60 11.31
C GLY A 137 -14.85 1.18 9.84
N GLU A 138 -15.48 0.05 9.55
CA GLU A 138 -15.79 -0.38 8.18
C GLU A 138 -17.16 0.19 7.80
N ARG A 139 -17.25 0.87 6.65
CA ARG A 139 -18.53 1.20 6.04
C ARG A 139 -18.59 0.55 4.67
N ASP A 140 -19.61 -0.27 4.48
CA ASP A 140 -19.89 -0.93 3.22
C ASP A 140 -20.91 -0.11 2.44
N ASP A 141 -20.56 0.28 1.22
CA ASP A 141 -21.48 0.90 0.28
C ASP A 141 -21.74 -0.15 -0.81
N GLY A 142 -22.57 -1.14 -0.47
CA GLY A 142 -23.04 -2.22 -1.36
C GLY A 142 -24.28 -1.83 -2.16
#